data_AF-A0A093FPE0-F1
#
_entry.id   AF-A0A093FPE0-F1
#
_cell.length_a   1.000
_cell.length_b   1.000
_cell.length_c   1.000
_cell.angle_alpha   90.00
_cell.angle_beta   90.00
_cell.angle_gamma   90.00
#
_symmetry.space_group_name_H-M   'P 1'
#
loop_
_entity.id
_entity.type
_entity.pdbx_description
1 polymer ?
#
loop_
_entity_poly.entity_id
_entity_poly.type
_entity_poly.pdbx_seq_one_letter_code
_entity_poly.pdbx_strand_id
1 'polypeptide(L)'
;VFLAKGSATLDKLKDLCNKGKECPSMLLQLYTQAVLDITYFEENQLVDEDFPEESSLQKVKELISILSEPEDLVQELCWILFQPISILGAELLECLYWRRGALLYMYCHTAKERNEWLRESITIFRKCLHDGVHYLMKMISFRYPLQLNEDVSLQDKDTARLLSEGIFSDTHLLAMMYSGEMCYWGLQHGGEGKQESLETVDCVSNSDLSCRSQSMLLDFRETGRNMLMKYVAVCEGPLKGQGWNTATAKQMLCYFVKCQS
;
A
#
# COMPACT_ATOMS: atom_id res chain seq x y z
N VAL A 1 -12.66 -17.86 9.85
CA VAL A 1 -11.67 -17.81 10.96
C VAL A 1 -11.29 -16.36 11.30
N PHE A 2 -10.86 -15.56 10.32
CA PHE A 2 -10.47 -14.15 10.55
C PHE A 2 -11.58 -13.27 11.11
N LEU A 3 -12.80 -13.32 10.56
CA LEU A 3 -13.94 -12.55 11.09
C LEU A 3 -14.24 -12.88 12.56
N ALA A 4 -14.21 -14.16 12.94
CA ALA A 4 -14.42 -14.58 14.32
C ALA A 4 -13.30 -14.10 15.26
N LYS A 5 -12.04 -14.13 14.79
CA LYS A 5 -10.88 -13.61 15.54
C LYS A 5 -10.96 -12.09 15.72
N GLY A 6 -11.33 -11.36 14.66
CA GLY A 6 -11.55 -9.91 14.71
C GLY A 6 -12.67 -9.53 15.68
N SER A 7 -13.82 -10.22 15.59
CA SER A 7 -14.95 -10.03 16.52
C SER A 7 -14.54 -10.28 17.98
N ALA A 8 -13.85 -11.38 18.26
CA ALA A 8 -13.38 -11.68 19.61
C ALA A 8 -12.38 -10.63 20.13
N THR A 9 -11.57 -10.05 19.24
CA THR A 9 -10.63 -8.98 19.60
C THR A 9 -11.37 -7.69 19.94
N LEU A 10 -12.45 -7.35 19.23
CA LEU A 10 -13.31 -6.20 19.56
C LEU A 10 -14.05 -6.39 20.88
N ASP A 11 -14.56 -7.59 21.16
CA ASP A 11 -15.19 -7.89 22.45
C ASP A 11 -14.20 -7.71 23.61
N LYS A 12 -12.98 -8.23 23.43
CA LYS A 12 -11.89 -8.02 24.40
C LYS A 12 -11.53 -6.54 24.55
N LEU A 13 -11.47 -5.78 23.45
CA LEU A 13 -11.20 -4.34 23.48
C LEU A 13 -12.27 -3.60 24.29
N LYS A 14 -13.54 -3.91 24.06
CA LYS A 14 -14.67 -3.34 24.79
C LYS A 14 -14.56 -3.58 26.29
N ASP A 15 -14.22 -4.80 26.70
CA ASP A 15 -14.00 -5.14 28.11
C ASP A 15 -12.82 -4.38 28.73
N LEU A 16 -11.74 -4.17 27.96
CA LEU A 16 -10.55 -3.44 28.40
C LEU A 16 -10.84 -1.93 28.56
N CYS A 17 -11.56 -1.34 27.61
CA CYS A 17 -11.99 0.06 27.69
C CYS A 17 -12.86 0.30 28.94
N ASN A 18 -13.77 -0.63 29.25
CA ASN A 18 -14.63 -0.53 30.43
C ASN A 18 -13.88 -0.61 31.77
N LYS A 19 -12.67 -1.21 31.79
CA LYS A 19 -11.83 -1.32 32.99
C LYS A 19 -11.01 -0.06 33.27
N GLY A 20 -10.86 0.85 32.29
CA GLY A 20 -10.32 2.21 32.47
C GLY A 20 -8.86 2.31 32.93
N LYS A 21 -8.06 1.25 32.83
CA LYS A 21 -6.67 1.21 33.32
C LYS A 21 -5.61 0.87 32.26
N GLU A 22 -6.02 0.63 31.02
CA GLU A 22 -5.12 0.17 29.97
C GLU A 22 -4.44 1.34 29.25
N CYS A 23 -3.23 1.08 28.73
CA CYS A 23 -2.48 2.06 27.97
C CYS A 23 -3.18 2.36 26.63
N PRO A 24 -3.41 3.63 26.24
CA PRO A 24 -4.06 3.99 24.98
C PRO A 24 -3.39 3.37 23.74
N SER A 25 -2.06 3.20 23.74
CA SER A 25 -1.35 2.56 22.63
C SER A 25 -1.72 1.09 22.47
N MET A 26 -1.85 0.35 23.58
CA MET A 26 -2.28 -1.04 23.56
C MET A 26 -3.71 -1.18 23.01
N LEU A 27 -4.61 -0.27 23.40
CA LEU A 27 -5.98 -0.26 22.89
C LEU A 27 -6.02 0.03 21.38
N LEU A 28 -5.25 1.02 20.92
CA LEU A 28 -5.17 1.36 19.48
C LEU A 28 -4.53 0.25 18.65
N GLN A 29 -3.51 -0.44 19.16
CA GLN A 29 -2.92 -1.60 18.49
C GLN A 29 -3.91 -2.77 18.40
N LEU A 30 -4.64 -3.08 19.47
CA LEU A 30 -5.68 -4.13 19.45
C LEU A 30 -6.82 -3.77 18.50
N TYR A 31 -7.24 -2.51 18.48
CA TYR A 31 -8.23 -2.01 17.53
C TYR A 31 -7.75 -2.20 16.09
N THR A 32 -6.53 -1.76 15.79
CA THR A 32 -5.90 -1.91 14.47
C THR A 32 -5.86 -3.38 14.05
N GLN A 33 -5.48 -4.29 14.96
CA GLN A 33 -5.45 -5.72 14.67
C GLN A 33 -6.84 -6.29 14.34
N ALA A 34 -7.88 -5.84 15.05
CA ALA A 34 -9.25 -6.23 14.77
C ALA A 34 -9.73 -5.71 13.41
N VAL A 35 -9.46 -4.44 13.10
CA VAL A 35 -9.71 -3.82 11.79
C VAL A 35 -9.06 -4.65 10.70
N LEU A 36 -7.78 -5.01 10.88
CA LEU A 36 -7.06 -5.86 9.93
C LEU A 36 -7.74 -7.24 9.77
N ASP A 37 -8.02 -7.95 10.86
CA ASP A 37 -8.62 -9.30 10.75
C ASP A 37 -10.00 -9.27 10.07
N ILE A 38 -10.84 -8.26 10.34
CA ILE A 38 -12.19 -8.14 9.76
C ILE A 38 -12.12 -7.77 8.29
N THR A 39 -11.39 -6.71 7.94
CA THR A 39 -11.26 -6.25 6.55
C THR A 39 -10.61 -7.32 5.67
N TYR A 40 -9.76 -8.20 6.22
CA TYR A 40 -9.09 -9.23 5.42
C TYR A 40 -10.08 -10.26 4.90
N PHE A 41 -11.10 -10.56 5.70
CA PHE A 41 -12.19 -11.43 5.27
C PHE A 41 -13.01 -10.81 4.13
N GLU A 42 -13.31 -9.51 4.22
CA GLU A 42 -14.06 -8.78 3.18
C GLU A 42 -13.24 -8.59 1.89
N GLU A 43 -11.94 -8.33 2.00
CA GLU A 43 -11.02 -8.25 0.86
C GLU A 43 -10.95 -9.57 0.09
N ASN A 44 -10.86 -10.70 0.79
CA ASN A 44 -10.84 -12.01 0.15
C ASN A 44 -12.15 -12.32 -0.58
N GLN A 45 -13.31 -11.89 -0.05
CA GLN A 45 -14.57 -12.04 -0.78
C GLN A 45 -14.56 -11.29 -2.11
N LEU A 46 -14.03 -10.05 -2.14
CA LEU A 46 -13.88 -9.32 -3.41
C LEU A 46 -12.97 -10.02 -4.41
N VAL A 47 -11.89 -10.66 -3.93
CA VAL A 47 -10.99 -11.45 -4.77
C VAL A 47 -11.68 -12.70 -5.29
N ASP A 48 -12.39 -13.43 -4.43
CA ASP A 48 -13.12 -14.65 -4.79
C ASP A 48 -14.24 -14.38 -5.81
N GLU A 49 -14.85 -13.19 -5.75
CA GLU A 49 -15.90 -12.73 -6.67
C GLU A 49 -15.36 -12.02 -7.92
N ASP A 50 -14.03 -11.90 -8.08
CA ASP A 50 -13.36 -11.16 -9.15
C ASP A 50 -13.88 -9.71 -9.33
N PHE A 51 -13.96 -8.99 -8.20
CA PHE A 51 -14.28 -7.56 -8.11
C PHE A 51 -15.50 -7.16 -8.99
N PRO A 52 -16.73 -7.61 -8.69
CA PRO A 52 -17.91 -7.39 -9.53
C PRO A 52 -18.11 -5.91 -9.90
N GLU A 53 -18.38 -5.63 -11.18
CA GLU A 53 -18.35 -4.26 -11.73
C GLU A 53 -19.30 -3.28 -11.03
N GLU A 54 -20.51 -3.75 -10.69
CA GLU A 54 -21.57 -2.90 -10.13
C GLU A 54 -21.32 -2.47 -8.67
N SER A 55 -20.58 -3.26 -7.88
CA SER A 55 -20.48 -3.08 -6.42
C SER A 55 -19.06 -2.93 -5.89
N SER A 56 -18.06 -3.46 -6.60
CA SER A 56 -16.68 -3.52 -6.10
C SER A 56 -16.07 -2.16 -5.78
N LEU A 57 -16.30 -1.14 -6.62
CA LEU A 57 -15.73 0.19 -6.39
C LEU A 57 -16.19 0.78 -5.05
N GLN A 58 -17.48 0.64 -4.73
CA GLN A 58 -18.01 1.18 -3.47
C GLN A 58 -17.46 0.41 -2.27
N LYS A 59 -17.36 -0.92 -2.39
CA LYS A 59 -16.79 -1.76 -1.32
C LYS A 59 -15.30 -1.49 -1.11
N VAL A 60 -14.54 -1.29 -2.18
CA VAL A 60 -13.12 -0.90 -2.10
C VAL A 60 -12.97 0.43 -1.38
N LYS A 61 -13.78 1.45 -1.71
CA LYS A 61 -13.76 2.74 -1.01
C LYS A 61 -14.06 2.61 0.48
N GLU A 62 -15.07 1.82 0.83
CA GLU A 62 -15.43 1.52 2.22
C GLU A 62 -14.26 0.88 2.97
N LEU A 63 -13.65 -0.17 2.40
CA LEU A 63 -12.53 -0.87 3.01
C LEU A 63 -11.30 0.02 3.16
N ILE A 64 -10.97 0.85 2.16
CA ILE A 64 -9.89 1.83 2.27
C ILE A 64 -10.15 2.83 3.40
N SER A 65 -11.39 3.28 3.57
CA SER A 65 -11.78 4.16 4.68
C SER A 65 -11.57 3.48 6.03
N ILE A 66 -12.07 2.24 6.19
CA ILE A 66 -11.93 1.48 7.44
C ILE A 66 -10.44 1.19 7.74
N LEU A 67 -9.65 0.86 6.73
CA LEU A 67 -8.20 0.65 6.88
C LEU A 67 -7.44 1.93 7.22
N SER A 68 -7.99 3.12 6.95
CA SER A 68 -7.35 4.41 7.26
C SER A 68 -7.68 4.87 8.69
N GLU A 69 -8.83 4.47 9.20
CA GLU A 69 -9.35 4.86 10.52
C GLU A 69 -8.37 4.70 11.69
N PRO A 70 -7.56 3.61 11.80
CA PRO A 70 -6.61 3.51 12.90
C PRO A 70 -5.55 4.61 12.92
N GLU A 71 -5.10 5.09 11.75
CA GLU A 71 -4.16 6.22 11.67
C GLU A 71 -4.87 7.54 12.00
N ASP A 72 -6.08 7.72 11.50
CA ASP A 72 -6.88 8.92 11.75
C ASP A 72 -7.17 9.08 13.24
N LEU A 73 -7.56 7.99 13.93
CA LEU A 73 -7.76 7.97 15.38
C LEU A 73 -6.49 8.30 16.15
N VAL A 74 -5.33 7.80 15.71
CA VAL A 74 -4.05 8.15 16.34
C VAL A 74 -3.75 9.64 16.18
N GLN A 75 -4.01 10.20 14.99
CA GLN A 75 -3.83 11.62 14.71
C GLN A 75 -4.78 12.50 15.55
N GLU A 76 -6.04 12.11 15.67
CA GLU A 76 -7.04 12.80 16.51
C GLU A 76 -6.69 12.76 17.99
N LEU A 77 -6.28 11.59 18.51
CA LEU A 77 -5.98 11.40 19.93
C LEU A 77 -4.64 12.02 20.35
N CYS A 78 -3.68 12.18 19.44
CA CYS A 78 -2.30 12.57 19.74
C CYS A 78 -1.82 13.83 19.03
N TRP A 79 -2.72 14.79 18.77
CA TRP A 79 -2.57 16.03 17.98
C TRP A 79 -1.22 16.78 18.05
N ILE A 80 -0.43 16.63 19.12
CA ILE A 80 0.79 17.43 19.35
C ILE A 80 2.04 16.60 19.70
N LEU A 81 1.92 15.33 20.12
CA LEU A 81 3.01 14.68 20.87
C LEU A 81 3.65 13.45 20.23
N PHE A 82 2.97 12.74 19.32
CA PHE A 82 3.43 11.42 18.88
C PHE A 82 3.14 11.17 17.39
N GLN A 83 4.16 10.72 16.65
CA GLN A 83 3.96 10.21 15.28
C GLN A 83 3.23 8.85 15.33
N PRO A 84 2.38 8.50 14.33
CA PRO A 84 1.64 7.24 14.33
C PRO A 84 2.51 6.00 14.59
N ILE A 85 3.75 6.02 14.09
CA ILE A 85 4.73 4.94 14.29
C ILE A 85 5.09 4.69 15.75
N SER A 86 5.05 5.71 16.60
CA SER A 86 5.34 5.57 18.03
C SER A 86 4.23 4.90 18.82
N ILE A 87 3.02 4.82 18.25
CA ILE A 87 1.83 4.25 18.90
C ILE A 87 1.49 2.89 18.29
N LEU A 88 1.36 2.82 16.97
CA LEU A 88 0.99 1.58 16.27
C LEU A 88 2.20 0.67 16.01
N GLY A 89 3.41 1.22 15.99
CA GLY A 89 4.60 0.50 15.57
C GLY A 89 4.71 0.34 14.05
N ALA A 90 5.92 0.04 13.59
CA ALA A 90 6.20 -0.08 12.16
C ALA A 90 5.46 -1.25 11.49
N GLU A 91 5.28 -2.38 12.19
CA GLU A 91 4.68 -3.58 11.62
C GLU A 91 3.20 -3.38 11.26
N LEU A 92 2.42 -2.77 12.16
CA LEU A 92 1.00 -2.51 11.91
C LEU A 92 0.81 -1.46 10.82
N LEU A 93 1.62 -0.39 10.82
CA LEU A 93 1.58 0.61 9.77
C LEU A 93 1.94 0.02 8.41
N GLU A 94 3.05 -0.72 8.32
CA GLU A 94 3.45 -1.41 7.10
C GLU A 94 2.33 -2.32 6.58
N CYS A 95 1.65 -3.05 7.48
CA CYS A 95 0.51 -3.90 7.14
C CYS A 95 -0.69 -3.10 6.61
N LEU A 96 -1.06 -1.99 7.25
CA LEU A 96 -2.16 -1.13 6.81
C LEU A 96 -1.89 -0.55 5.41
N TYR A 97 -0.69 -0.02 5.18
CA TYR A 97 -0.29 0.54 3.90
C TYR A 97 -0.16 -0.52 2.80
N TRP A 98 0.41 -1.69 3.13
CA TRP A 98 0.43 -2.84 2.24
C TRP A 98 -0.98 -3.18 1.77
N ARG A 99 -1.92 -3.32 2.70
CA ARG A 99 -3.27 -3.79 2.39
C ARG A 99 -4.08 -2.79 1.58
N ARG A 100 -3.98 -1.49 1.88
CA ARG A 100 -4.60 -0.46 1.03
C ARG A 100 -4.02 -0.48 -0.39
N GLY A 101 -2.70 -0.57 -0.51
CA GLY A 101 -2.01 -0.63 -1.79
C GLY A 101 -2.36 -1.88 -2.60
N ALA A 102 -2.32 -3.05 -1.97
CA ALA A 102 -2.64 -4.33 -2.59
C ALA A 102 -4.13 -4.42 -3.00
N LEU A 103 -5.05 -3.93 -2.18
CA LEU A 103 -6.48 -3.90 -2.53
C LEU A 103 -6.74 -3.05 -3.79
N LEU A 104 -6.12 -1.86 -3.86
CA LEU A 104 -6.20 -1.00 -5.05
C LEU A 104 -5.53 -1.63 -6.26
N TYR A 105 -4.38 -2.29 -6.08
CA TYR A 105 -3.73 -3.05 -7.15
C TYR A 105 -4.67 -4.12 -7.72
N MET A 106 -5.26 -4.96 -6.86
CA MET A 106 -6.15 -6.05 -7.28
C MET A 106 -7.39 -5.51 -7.99
N TYR A 107 -8.00 -4.46 -7.46
CA TYR A 107 -9.13 -3.78 -8.12
C TYR A 107 -8.75 -3.25 -9.50
N CYS A 108 -7.64 -2.51 -9.62
CA CYS A 108 -7.15 -1.99 -10.89
C CYS A 108 -6.77 -3.12 -11.88
N HIS A 109 -6.22 -4.22 -11.37
CA HIS A 109 -5.85 -5.38 -12.17
C HIS A 109 -7.07 -6.02 -12.86
N THR A 110 -8.21 -6.12 -12.17
CA THR A 110 -9.45 -6.60 -12.78
C THR A 110 -10.10 -5.51 -13.65
N ALA A 111 -10.15 -4.27 -13.17
CA ALA A 111 -10.83 -3.17 -13.85
C ALA A 111 -10.19 -2.79 -15.20
N LYS A 112 -8.86 -2.96 -15.37
CA LYS A 112 -8.17 -2.64 -16.63
C LYS A 112 -8.63 -3.50 -17.81
N GLU A 113 -9.18 -4.69 -17.56
CA GLU A 113 -9.69 -5.59 -18.61
C GLU A 113 -11.10 -5.17 -19.08
N ARG A 114 -11.78 -4.27 -18.36
CA ARG A 114 -13.14 -3.80 -18.65
C ARG A 114 -13.12 -2.54 -19.52
N ASN A 115 -12.90 -2.73 -20.82
CA ASN A 115 -12.68 -1.65 -21.78
C ASN A 115 -13.77 -0.55 -21.81
N GLU A 116 -15.04 -0.91 -21.64
CA GLU A 116 -16.16 0.05 -21.64
C GLU A 116 -16.18 0.87 -20.36
N TRP A 117 -16.19 0.21 -19.20
CA TRP A 117 -16.11 0.86 -17.88
C TRP A 117 -14.89 1.77 -17.74
N LEU A 118 -13.72 1.32 -18.20
CA LEU A 118 -12.47 2.07 -18.11
C LEU A 118 -12.53 3.38 -18.89
N ARG A 119 -13.23 3.39 -20.04
CA ARG A 119 -13.41 4.60 -20.85
C ARG A 119 -14.26 5.64 -20.13
N GLU A 120 -15.29 5.19 -19.43
CA GLU A 120 -16.22 6.05 -18.68
C GLU A 120 -15.64 6.50 -17.34
N SER A 121 -14.82 5.67 -16.72
CA SER A 121 -14.32 5.84 -15.35
C SER A 121 -12.81 6.06 -15.25
N ILE A 122 -12.18 6.55 -16.34
CA ILE A 122 -10.72 6.70 -16.42
C ILE A 122 -10.12 7.55 -15.29
N THR A 123 -10.83 8.59 -14.85
CA THR A 123 -10.38 9.48 -13.75
C THR A 123 -10.33 8.74 -12.42
N ILE A 124 -11.33 7.90 -12.15
CA ILE A 124 -11.41 7.05 -10.96
C ILE A 124 -10.29 6.01 -11.01
N PHE A 125 -10.12 5.35 -12.16
CA PHE A 125 -9.05 4.37 -12.35
C PHE A 125 -7.67 4.99 -12.09
N ARG A 126 -7.38 6.17 -12.65
CA ARG A 126 -6.12 6.87 -12.42
C ARG A 126 -5.91 7.27 -10.96
N LYS A 127 -6.97 7.69 -10.27
CA LYS A 127 -6.91 7.97 -8.83
C LYS A 127 -6.57 6.70 -8.04
N CYS A 128 -7.21 5.57 -8.33
CA CYS A 128 -6.90 4.29 -7.70
C CYS A 128 -5.44 3.86 -7.95
N LEU A 129 -4.91 4.07 -9.16
CA LEU A 129 -3.51 3.83 -9.47
C LEU A 129 -2.57 4.70 -8.62
N HIS A 130 -2.86 6.00 -8.56
CA HIS A 130 -2.06 6.96 -7.80
C HIS A 130 -2.05 6.62 -6.31
N ASP A 131 -3.23 6.42 -5.72
CA ASP A 131 -3.37 6.13 -4.30
C ASP A 131 -2.74 4.77 -3.95
N GLY A 132 -2.89 3.76 -4.83
CA GLY A 132 -2.27 2.45 -4.63
C GLY A 132 -0.74 2.51 -4.63
N VAL A 133 -0.14 3.19 -5.61
CA VAL A 133 1.32 3.39 -5.65
C VAL A 133 1.79 4.16 -4.42
N HIS A 134 1.08 5.23 -4.04
CA HIS A 134 1.41 6.01 -2.85
C HIS A 134 1.43 5.15 -1.57
N TYR A 135 0.42 4.31 -1.37
CA TYR A 135 0.37 3.41 -0.22
C TYR A 135 1.49 2.37 -0.23
N LEU A 136 1.79 1.77 -1.38
CA LEU A 136 2.89 0.81 -1.51
C LEU A 136 4.27 1.47 -1.28
N MET A 137 4.47 2.70 -1.74
CA MET A 137 5.69 3.47 -1.47
C MET A 137 5.83 3.81 0.01
N LYS A 138 4.73 4.21 0.67
CA LYS A 138 4.72 4.41 2.11
C LYS A 138 5.08 3.12 2.84
N MET A 139 4.45 2.00 2.48
CA MET A 139 4.76 0.67 3.03
C MET A 139 6.27 0.35 2.99
N ILE A 140 6.89 0.49 1.82
CA ILE A 140 8.33 0.20 1.61
C ILE A 140 9.24 1.14 2.42
N SER A 141 8.77 2.34 2.77
CA SER A 141 9.59 3.35 3.47
C SER A 141 9.45 3.36 5.00
N PHE A 142 8.59 2.53 5.59
CA PHE A 142 8.41 2.51 7.05
C PHE A 142 9.58 1.92 7.81
N ARG A 143 10.31 0.97 7.22
CA ARG A 143 11.49 0.38 7.86
C ARG A 143 12.75 1.04 7.31
N TYR A 144 13.57 1.56 8.21
CA TYR A 144 14.86 2.12 7.85
C TYR A 144 15.82 0.98 7.45
N PRO A 145 16.55 1.10 6.32
CA PRO A 145 17.57 0.13 5.95
C PRO A 145 18.59 -0.05 7.08
N LEU A 146 18.92 -1.28 7.43
CA LEU A 146 19.86 -1.52 8.52
C LEU A 146 21.26 -1.05 8.11
N GLN A 147 21.81 -0.07 8.83
CA GLN A 147 23.25 0.20 8.80
C GLN A 147 23.95 -0.97 9.50
N LEU A 148 24.37 -1.95 8.71
CA LEU A 148 25.14 -3.08 9.21
C LEU A 148 26.51 -2.56 9.66
N ASN A 149 26.67 -2.33 10.98
CA ASN A 149 27.99 -2.09 11.57
C ASN A 149 28.89 -3.31 11.29
N GLU A 150 30.18 -3.07 11.07
CA GLU A 150 31.20 -4.09 10.77
C GLU A 150 31.27 -5.23 11.82
N ASP A 151 30.70 -5.03 13.02
CA ASP A 151 30.69 -5.97 14.14
C ASP A 151 29.54 -7.01 14.12
N VAL A 152 28.53 -6.86 13.25
CA VAL A 152 27.47 -7.86 13.11
C VAL A 152 27.82 -8.81 11.97
N SER A 153 28.39 -9.96 12.33
CA SER A 153 28.65 -11.06 11.39
C SER A 153 27.33 -11.71 10.94
N LEU A 154 26.66 -11.12 9.94
CA LEU A 154 25.65 -11.84 9.19
C LEU A 154 26.32 -12.98 8.42
N GLN A 155 25.97 -14.21 8.75
CA GLN A 155 26.54 -15.41 8.12
C GLN A 155 26.17 -15.51 6.63
N ASP A 156 25.07 -14.88 6.23
CA ASP A 156 24.62 -14.80 4.85
C ASP A 156 24.73 -13.38 4.28
N LYS A 157 25.58 -13.23 3.26
CA LYS A 157 25.83 -11.97 2.56
C LYS A 157 24.62 -11.50 1.76
N ASP A 158 23.79 -12.43 1.28
CA ASP A 158 22.62 -12.09 0.48
C ASP A 158 21.50 -11.51 1.37
N THR A 159 21.24 -12.12 2.53
CA THR A 159 20.37 -11.55 3.57
C THR A 159 20.87 -10.17 4.02
N ALA A 160 22.18 -10.00 4.27
CA ALA A 160 22.76 -8.71 4.62
C ALA A 160 22.48 -7.63 3.57
N ARG A 161 22.65 -7.98 2.30
CA ARG A 161 22.39 -7.09 1.18
C ARG A 161 20.91 -6.71 1.08
N LEU A 162 19.99 -7.67 1.24
CA LEU A 162 18.54 -7.39 1.25
C LEU A 162 18.16 -6.40 2.34
N LEU A 163 18.64 -6.61 3.57
CA LEU A 163 18.36 -5.73 4.71
C LEU A 163 18.94 -4.32 4.53
N SER A 164 20.14 -4.21 3.94
CA SER A 164 20.76 -2.91 3.60
C SER A 164 20.02 -2.16 2.49
N GLU A 165 19.26 -2.89 1.66
CA GLU A 165 18.37 -2.33 0.64
C GLU A 165 16.96 -2.03 1.19
N GLY A 166 16.71 -2.29 2.48
CA GLY A 166 15.40 -2.12 3.11
C GLY A 166 14.37 -3.16 2.69
N ILE A 167 14.80 -4.38 2.34
CA ILE A 167 13.93 -5.48 1.92
C ILE A 167 13.88 -6.51 3.04
N PHE A 168 12.73 -6.60 3.70
CA PHE A 168 12.56 -7.42 4.92
C PHE A 168 11.67 -8.64 4.72
N SER A 169 10.96 -8.72 3.59
CA SER A 169 9.98 -9.79 3.32
C SER A 169 9.63 -9.86 1.84
N ASP A 170 9.03 -10.98 1.43
CA ASP A 170 8.46 -11.17 0.08
C ASP A 170 7.43 -10.08 -0.26
N THR A 171 6.71 -9.58 0.75
CA THR A 171 5.74 -8.49 0.61
C THR A 171 6.39 -7.21 0.04
N HIS A 172 7.65 -6.91 0.39
CA HIS A 172 8.37 -5.77 -0.18
C HIS A 172 8.62 -5.96 -1.70
N LEU A 173 8.92 -7.18 -2.12
CA LEU A 173 9.13 -7.49 -3.55
C LEU A 173 7.81 -7.41 -4.32
N LEU A 174 6.72 -7.92 -3.74
CA LEU A 174 5.39 -7.76 -4.31
C LEU A 174 5.00 -6.28 -4.40
N ALA A 175 5.26 -5.47 -3.37
CA ALA A 175 5.00 -4.04 -3.39
C ALA A 175 5.77 -3.32 -4.50
N MET A 176 7.04 -3.67 -4.73
CA MET A 176 7.82 -3.12 -5.85
C MET A 176 7.23 -3.51 -7.21
N MET A 177 6.88 -4.79 -7.39
CA MET A 177 6.27 -5.26 -8.63
C MET A 177 4.91 -4.60 -8.90
N TYR A 178 4.01 -4.60 -7.90
CA TYR A 178 2.68 -4.00 -8.00
C TYR A 178 2.75 -2.50 -8.26
N SER A 179 3.65 -1.79 -7.58
CA SER A 179 3.87 -0.35 -7.84
C SER A 179 4.32 -0.11 -9.28
N GLY A 180 5.27 -0.91 -9.77
CA GLY A 180 5.78 -0.81 -11.13
C GLY A 180 4.73 -1.09 -12.20
N GLU A 181 3.89 -2.09 -11.98
CA GLU A 181 2.82 -2.47 -12.89
C GLU A 181 1.66 -1.46 -12.90
N MET A 182 1.26 -0.94 -11.73
CA MET A 182 0.28 0.16 -11.66
C MET A 182 0.80 1.42 -12.36
N CYS A 183 2.09 1.73 -12.20
CA CYS A 183 2.73 2.82 -12.93
C CYS A 183 2.71 2.60 -14.45
N TYR A 184 2.94 1.37 -14.89
CA TYR A 184 2.84 0.99 -16.30
C TYR A 184 1.42 1.21 -16.83
N TRP A 185 0.38 0.73 -16.14
CA TRP A 185 -1.01 0.98 -16.53
C TRP A 185 -1.36 2.47 -16.53
N GLY A 186 -0.83 3.24 -15.58
CA GLY A 186 -1.03 4.69 -15.50
C GLY A 186 -0.50 5.44 -16.71
N LEU A 187 0.60 4.99 -17.31
CA LEU A 187 1.14 5.55 -18.55
C LEU A 187 0.43 5.05 -19.80
N GLN A 188 -0.01 3.78 -19.82
CA GLN A 188 -0.76 3.24 -20.96
C GLN A 188 -2.10 3.97 -21.17
N HIS A 189 -2.75 4.37 -20.07
CA HIS A 189 -4.08 4.99 -20.10
C HIS A 189 -4.06 6.50 -19.81
N GLY A 190 -2.89 7.05 -19.47
CA GLY A 190 -2.65 8.49 -19.40
C GLY A 190 -2.12 8.96 -20.74
N GLY A 191 -3.00 9.45 -21.62
CA GLY A 191 -2.63 9.89 -22.97
C GLY A 191 -1.34 10.71 -22.98
N GLU A 192 -0.46 10.42 -23.96
CA GLU A 192 0.81 11.10 -24.19
C GLU A 192 0.58 12.62 -24.35
N GLY A 193 0.71 13.42 -23.28
CA GLY A 193 0.86 14.86 -23.46
C GLY A 193 0.35 15.81 -22.38
N LYS A 194 -0.34 15.38 -21.32
CA LYS A 194 -0.67 16.32 -20.23
C LYS A 194 -0.44 15.70 -18.86
N GLN A 195 0.58 16.23 -18.20
CA GLN A 195 0.66 16.22 -16.75
C GLN A 195 -0.54 17.02 -16.24
N GLU A 196 -1.65 16.32 -16.06
CA GLU A 196 -2.86 16.89 -15.47
C GLU A 196 -2.53 17.16 -14.00
N SER A 197 -2.30 18.44 -13.69
CA SER A 197 -2.55 18.95 -12.35
C SER A 197 -3.98 18.54 -12.01
N LEU A 198 -4.12 17.52 -11.17
CA LEU A 198 -5.41 17.12 -10.63
C LEU A 198 -5.91 18.30 -9.79
N GLU A 199 -6.68 19.20 -10.40
CA GLU A 199 -7.45 20.18 -9.66
C GLU A 199 -8.42 19.40 -8.77
N THR A 200 -8.24 19.57 -7.47
CA THR A 200 -9.17 19.16 -6.43
C THR A 200 -10.55 19.69 -6.77
N VAL A 201 -11.40 18.84 -7.34
CA VAL A 201 -12.84 19.05 -7.33
C VAL A 201 -13.32 18.57 -5.97
N ASP A 202 -13.55 19.55 -5.10
CA ASP A 202 -14.23 19.39 -3.82
C ASP A 202 -15.56 18.66 -3.99
N CYS A 203 -15.68 17.52 -3.32
CA CYS A 203 -16.96 17.02 -2.80
C CYS A 203 -16.73 16.50 -1.38
N VAL A 204 -16.75 17.46 -0.45
CA VAL A 204 -17.26 17.42 0.93
C VAL A 204 -17.11 16.10 1.71
N SER A 205 -16.12 16.10 2.60
CA SER A 205 -16.23 15.49 3.93
C SER A 205 -15.48 16.41 4.90
N ASN A 206 -16.22 17.08 5.77
CA ASN A 206 -15.68 18.01 6.76
C ASN A 206 -14.87 17.25 7.83
N SER A 207 -13.55 17.26 7.67
CA SER A 207 -12.57 17.19 8.77
C SER A 207 -11.22 17.72 8.27
N ASP A 208 -11.22 18.98 7.82
CA ASP A 208 -9.97 19.72 7.68
C ASP A 208 -9.35 19.93 9.05
N LEU A 209 -8.19 19.31 9.30
CA LEU A 209 -7.00 20.01 9.81
C LEU A 209 -5.76 19.08 9.80
N SER A 210 -4.84 19.44 8.89
CA SER A 210 -3.42 19.07 8.81
C SER A 210 -3.04 17.77 8.08
N CYS A 211 -3.00 17.85 6.75
CA CYS A 211 -1.79 17.46 6.04
C CYS A 211 -1.63 18.34 4.79
N ARG A 212 -1.20 19.60 4.99
CA ARG A 212 -0.46 20.32 3.95
C ARG A 212 0.92 19.68 3.81
N SER A 213 0.97 18.53 3.17
CA SER A 213 2.19 18.08 2.49
C SER A 213 1.84 18.11 1.02
N GLN A 214 2.58 18.90 0.24
CA GLN A 214 2.48 18.94 -1.21
C GLN A 214 2.36 17.50 -1.72
N SER A 215 1.23 17.17 -2.35
CA SER A 215 1.14 15.97 -3.19
C SER A 215 2.20 16.18 -4.26
N MET A 216 3.39 15.63 -4.03
CA MET A 216 4.41 15.54 -5.05
C MET A 216 3.75 14.72 -6.15
N LEU A 217 3.37 15.38 -7.25
CA LEU A 217 2.73 14.75 -8.40
C LEU A 217 3.48 13.46 -8.70
N LEU A 218 2.83 12.31 -8.48
CA LEU A 218 3.45 11.02 -8.69
C LEU A 218 3.89 10.91 -10.14
N ASP A 219 5.19 10.88 -10.37
CA ASP A 219 5.73 10.56 -11.68
C ASP A 219 5.67 9.04 -11.86
N PHE A 220 4.60 8.56 -12.51
CA PHE A 220 4.42 7.14 -12.81
C PHE A 220 5.63 6.56 -13.56
N ARG A 221 6.28 7.33 -14.44
CA ARG A 221 7.41 6.83 -15.22
C ARG A 221 8.64 6.65 -14.36
N GLU A 222 9.03 7.67 -13.62
CA GLU A 222 10.21 7.60 -12.75
C GLU A 222 9.99 6.58 -11.63
N THR A 223 8.85 6.66 -10.96
CA THR A 223 8.50 5.75 -9.86
C THR A 223 8.45 4.30 -10.34
N GLY A 224 7.74 4.02 -11.44
CA GLY A 224 7.62 2.68 -11.99
C GLY A 224 8.98 2.10 -12.40
N ARG A 225 9.82 2.91 -13.04
CA ARG A 225 11.18 2.51 -13.42
C ARG A 225 12.02 2.17 -12.18
N ASN A 226 12.04 3.04 -11.18
CA ASN A 226 12.85 2.84 -9.98
C ASN A 226 12.44 1.57 -9.22
N MET A 227 11.13 1.34 -9.06
CA MET A 227 10.61 0.14 -8.40
C MET A 227 10.95 -1.14 -9.16
N LEU A 228 10.74 -1.18 -10.48
CA LEU A 228 11.03 -2.38 -11.27
C LEU A 228 12.53 -2.65 -11.42
N MET A 229 13.37 -1.62 -11.53
CA MET A 229 14.83 -1.80 -11.54
C MET A 229 15.30 -2.44 -10.23
N LYS A 230 14.79 -1.95 -9.09
CA LYS A 230 15.13 -2.51 -7.77
C LYS A 230 14.65 -3.95 -7.64
N TYR A 231 13.40 -4.23 -8.02
CA TYR A 231 12.84 -5.59 -8.05
C TYR A 231 13.71 -6.55 -8.88
N VAL A 232 14.04 -6.20 -10.13
CA VAL A 232 14.87 -7.04 -11.01
C VAL A 232 16.26 -7.27 -10.43
N ALA A 233 16.92 -6.21 -9.94
CA ALA A 233 18.25 -6.31 -9.36
C ALA A 233 18.30 -7.25 -8.15
N VAL A 234 17.23 -7.27 -7.35
CA VAL A 234 17.11 -8.12 -6.16
C VAL A 234 16.80 -9.57 -6.54
N CYS A 235 15.81 -9.79 -7.40
CA CYS A 235 15.40 -11.12 -7.85
C CYS A 235 16.49 -11.85 -8.65
N GLU A 236 17.30 -11.14 -9.43
CA GLU A 236 18.40 -11.74 -10.22
C GLU A 236 19.74 -11.72 -9.51
N GLY A 237 19.82 -11.03 -8.37
CA GLY A 237 20.98 -10.98 -7.49
C GLY A 237 20.76 -11.85 -6.25
N PRO A 238 20.56 -11.27 -5.06
CA PRO A 238 20.43 -12.01 -3.79
C PRO A 238 19.40 -13.14 -3.77
N LEU A 239 18.32 -13.03 -4.56
CA LEU A 239 17.24 -14.02 -4.58
C LEU A 239 17.25 -14.91 -5.83
N LYS A 240 18.38 -14.96 -6.55
CA LYS A 240 18.48 -15.76 -7.77
C LYS A 240 18.19 -17.23 -7.49
N GLY A 241 17.23 -17.79 -8.21
CA GLY A 241 16.82 -19.18 -8.07
C GLY A 241 15.72 -19.43 -7.03
N GLN A 242 15.24 -18.39 -6.33
CA GLN A 242 14.16 -18.48 -5.33
C GLN A 242 12.74 -18.39 -5.94
N GLY A 243 12.58 -18.71 -7.23
CA GLY A 243 11.27 -18.77 -7.88
C GLY A 243 10.66 -17.43 -8.34
N TRP A 244 11.34 -16.30 -8.13
CA TRP A 244 10.88 -14.99 -8.60
C TRP A 244 11.02 -14.82 -10.12
N ASN A 245 9.97 -14.31 -10.76
CA ASN A 245 9.93 -14.06 -12.20
C ASN A 245 10.15 -12.57 -12.52
N THR A 246 11.11 -12.25 -13.37
CA THR A 246 11.46 -10.89 -13.80
C THR A 246 11.07 -10.57 -15.24
N ALA A 247 10.49 -11.51 -15.99
CA ALA A 247 10.18 -11.35 -17.41
C ALA A 247 9.23 -10.16 -17.65
N THR A 248 8.11 -10.13 -16.93
CA THR A 248 7.11 -9.05 -17.03
C THR A 248 7.71 -7.69 -16.62
N ALA A 249 8.45 -7.65 -15.50
CA ALA A 249 9.11 -6.43 -15.04
C ALA A 249 10.09 -5.86 -16.09
N LYS A 250 10.87 -6.72 -16.74
CA LYS A 250 11.79 -6.32 -17.82
C LYS A 250 11.05 -5.79 -19.05
N GLN A 251 9.90 -6.38 -19.41
CA GLN A 251 9.07 -5.89 -20.51
C GLN A 251 8.54 -4.48 -20.23
N MET A 252 8.02 -4.23 -19.02
CA MET A 252 7.55 -2.92 -18.58
C MET A 252 8.69 -1.88 -18.53
N LEU A 253 9.89 -2.28 -18.07
CA LEU A 253 11.07 -1.41 -18.09
C LEU A 253 11.43 -0.97 -19.51
N CYS A 254 11.38 -1.88 -20.49
CA CYS A 254 11.58 -1.53 -21.89
C CYS A 254 10.56 -0.49 -22.38
N TYR A 255 9.31 -0.58 -21.94
CA TYR A 255 8.28 0.42 -22.26
C TYR A 255 8.61 1.79 -21.67
N PHE A 256 9.03 1.86 -20.40
CA PHE A 256 9.42 3.13 -19.76
C PHE A 256 10.59 3.84 -20.45
N VAL A 257 11.50 3.08 -21.08
CA VAL A 257 12.61 3.62 -21.89
C VAL A 257 12.11 4.12 -23.24
N LYS A 258 11.25 3.37 -23.93
CA LYS A 258 10.75 3.73 -25.28
C LYS A 258 9.93 5.02 -25.29
N CYS A 259 9.10 5.26 -24.27
CA CYS A 259 8.32 6.50 -24.22
C CYS A 259 9.16 7.74 -23.79
N GLN A 260 10.50 7.71 -23.89
CA GLN A 260 11.40 8.89 -23.72
C GLN A 260 11.84 9.52 -25.05
N SER A 261 11.67 8.80 -26.17
CA SER A 261 12.02 9.23 -27.53
C SER A 261 10.79 9.66 -28.31
#